data_AF-A0A9D8DGS2-F1
#
_entry.id   AF-A0A9D8DGS2-F1
#
_cell.length_a   1.000
_cell.length_b   1.000
_cell.length_c   1.000
_cell.angle_alpha   90.00
_cell.angle_beta   90.00
_cell.angle_gamma   90.00
#
_symmetry.space_group_name_H-M   'P 1'
#
loop_
_entity.id
_entity.type
_entity.pdbx_description
1 polymer ?
#
loop_
_entity_poly.entity_id
_entity_poly.type
_entity_poly.pdbx_seq_one_letter_code
_entity_poly.pdbx_strand_id
1 'polypeptide(L)'
;MTRLAVAVAALVAVLALGACGGEDENSAYTEQVTDVTTRLVEGASTLTPEGGSPKQIAANLDLVADRYAAAAAELATIPAPDEVAALHAQLAADLTKLGDQTASAAKEVRAGGAADAVGVIGRLTKEAERVGAEIEATIAQINAELAD
;
A
#
# COMPACT_ATOMS: atom_id res chain seq x y z
N MET A 1 -9.54 11.38 18.09
CA MET A 1 -8.38 11.59 17.19
C MET A 1 -8.29 10.33 16.35
N THR A 2 -8.66 10.45 15.08
CA THR A 2 -8.79 9.35 14.14
C THR A 2 -7.39 8.84 13.83
N ARG A 3 -7.11 7.60 14.22
CA ARG A 3 -5.93 6.86 13.78
C ARG A 3 -5.81 7.06 12.27
N LEU A 4 -4.62 7.41 11.77
CA LEU A 4 -4.28 7.19 10.36
C LEU A 4 -4.26 5.67 10.18
N ALA A 5 -5.46 5.08 10.15
CA ALA A 5 -5.69 3.72 9.74
C ALA A 5 -5.49 3.77 8.23
N VAL A 6 -4.22 3.72 7.84
CA VAL A 6 -3.78 3.65 6.45
C VAL A 6 -4.66 2.59 5.79
N ALA A 7 -5.33 3.00 4.71
CA ALA A 7 -6.49 2.38 4.05
C ALA A 7 -6.22 0.99 3.42
N VAL A 8 -5.28 0.22 3.97
CA VAL A 8 -4.81 -1.06 3.41
C VAL A 8 -5.39 -2.24 4.21
N ALA A 9 -6.14 -1.99 5.29
CA ALA A 9 -6.67 -3.03 6.17
C ALA A 9 -7.73 -3.95 5.52
N ALA A 10 -8.31 -3.60 4.37
CA ALA A 10 -9.30 -4.44 3.69
C ALA A 10 -8.70 -5.56 2.80
N LEU A 11 -7.38 -5.56 2.57
CA LEU A 11 -6.75 -6.44 1.57
C LEU A 11 -6.79 -7.94 1.88
N VAL A 12 -6.81 -8.31 3.17
CA VAL A 12 -6.55 -9.71 3.57
C VAL A 12 -7.78 -10.62 3.38
N ALA A 13 -8.99 -10.07 3.28
CA ALA A 13 -10.22 -10.86 3.38
C ALA A 13 -10.69 -11.55 2.08
N VAL A 14 -10.21 -11.13 0.89
CA VAL A 14 -10.78 -11.59 -0.40
C VAL A 14 -10.04 -12.80 -0.97
N LEU A 15 -8.80 -13.04 -0.55
CA LEU A 15 -7.90 -14.03 -1.18
C LEU A 15 -8.09 -15.45 -0.63
N ALA A 16 -8.94 -15.64 0.39
CA ALA A 16 -9.20 -16.93 1.04
C ALA A 16 -10.24 -17.83 0.33
N LEU A 17 -10.84 -17.39 -0.78
CA LEU A 17 -11.92 -18.15 -1.44
C LEU A 17 -11.44 -19.18 -2.48
N GLY A 18 -10.15 -19.21 -2.84
CA GLY A 18 -9.59 -20.19 -3.78
C GLY A 18 -9.03 -21.48 -3.16
N ALA A 19 -8.89 -21.55 -1.83
CA ALA A 19 -8.09 -22.58 -1.16
C ALA A 19 -8.77 -23.96 -0.99
N CYS A 20 -9.78 -24.30 -1.80
CA CYS A 20 -10.45 -25.60 -1.72
C CYS A 20 -10.28 -26.42 -3.01
N GLY A 21 -9.03 -26.77 -3.32
CA GLY A 21 -8.71 -27.94 -4.15
C GLY A 21 -7.82 -27.67 -5.37
N GLY A 22 -6.50 -27.76 -5.18
CA GLY A 22 -5.51 -27.81 -6.26
C GLY A 22 -4.36 -26.84 -6.04
N GLU A 23 -3.11 -27.32 -6.04
CA GLU A 23 -1.92 -26.47 -6.18
C GLU A 23 -1.87 -25.92 -7.62
N ASP A 24 -2.74 -24.95 -7.92
CA ASP A 24 -2.76 -24.25 -9.20
C ASP A 24 -1.90 -22.98 -9.12
N GLU A 25 -1.24 -22.59 -10.22
CA GLU A 25 -0.34 -21.42 -10.30
C GLU A 25 -1.02 -20.12 -9.84
N ASN A 26 -2.34 -20.02 -10.05
CA ASN A 26 -3.16 -18.89 -9.59
C ASN A 26 -3.22 -18.78 -8.05
N SER A 27 -3.24 -19.92 -7.34
CA SER A 27 -3.21 -19.94 -5.87
C SER A 27 -1.86 -19.45 -5.35
N ALA A 28 -0.75 -19.90 -5.96
CA ALA A 28 0.60 -19.47 -5.57
C ALA A 28 0.84 -17.98 -5.85
N TYR A 29 0.33 -17.45 -6.96
CA TYR A 29 0.38 -16.02 -7.26
C TYR A 29 -0.41 -15.20 -6.22
N THR A 30 -1.65 -15.62 -5.96
CA THR A 30 -2.56 -14.97 -5.00
C THR A 30 -1.95 -14.92 -3.60
N GLU A 31 -1.34 -16.01 -3.13
CA GLU A 31 -0.65 -16.07 -1.84
C GLU A 31 0.51 -15.09 -1.75
N GLN A 32 1.35 -14.99 -2.79
CA GLN A 32 2.49 -14.05 -2.80
C GLN A 32 2.03 -12.59 -2.76
N VAL A 33 1.00 -12.23 -3.55
CA VAL A 33 0.43 -10.87 -3.51
C VAL A 33 -0.21 -10.58 -2.13
N THR A 34 -0.88 -11.57 -1.53
CA THR A 34 -1.44 -11.48 -0.16
C THR A 34 -0.35 -11.22 0.88
N ASP A 35 0.78 -11.92 0.78
CA ASP A 35 1.87 -11.82 1.74
C ASP A 35 2.53 -10.43 1.69
N VAL A 36 2.85 -9.94 0.48
CA VAL A 36 3.43 -8.60 0.29
C VAL A 36 2.51 -7.53 0.89
N THR A 37 1.22 -7.64 0.61
CA THR A 37 0.24 -6.65 1.05
C THR A 37 -0.04 -6.73 2.55
N THR A 38 -0.06 -7.93 3.13
CA THR A 38 -0.17 -8.12 4.59
C THR A 38 1.03 -7.51 5.30
N ARG A 39 2.26 -7.78 4.83
CA ARG A 39 3.48 -7.18 5.40
C ARG A 39 3.49 -5.65 5.28
N LEU A 40 2.94 -5.10 4.20
CA LEU A 40 2.78 -3.66 4.05
C LEU A 40 1.82 -3.10 5.12
N VAL A 41 0.66 -3.73 5.34
CA VAL A 41 -0.31 -3.33 6.38
C VAL A 41 0.30 -3.40 7.77
N GLU A 42 0.93 -4.53 8.11
CA GLU A 42 1.57 -4.73 9.40
C GLU A 42 2.66 -3.69 9.63
N GLY A 43 3.55 -3.49 8.64
CA GLY A 43 4.59 -2.47 8.67
C GLY A 43 4.05 -1.06 8.86
N ALA A 44 3.00 -0.68 8.12
CA ALA A 44 2.38 0.65 8.22
C ALA A 44 1.65 0.85 9.56
N SER A 45 1.00 -0.20 10.10
CA SER A 45 0.27 -0.13 11.37
C SER A 45 1.16 0.11 12.59
N THR A 46 2.45 -0.25 12.50
CA THR A 46 3.44 0.03 13.56
C THR A 46 3.93 1.48 13.55
N LEU A 47 3.66 2.23 12.48
CA LEU A 47 4.08 3.61 12.33
C LEU A 47 2.95 4.53 12.82
N THR A 48 3.00 4.90 14.11
CA THR A 48 2.11 5.93 14.66
C THR A 48 2.66 7.32 14.33
N PRO A 49 1.94 8.16 13.55
CA PRO A 49 2.32 9.55 13.34
C PRO A 49 1.99 10.47 14.54
N GLU A 50 1.54 9.92 15.67
CA GLU A 50 1.06 10.72 16.80
C GLU A 50 2.21 11.38 17.57
N GLY A 51 2.18 12.72 17.62
CA GLY A 51 2.96 13.52 18.55
C GLY A 51 4.47 13.46 18.31
N GLY A 52 5.00 14.44 17.59
CA GLY A 52 6.43 14.55 17.39
C GLY A 52 6.84 15.90 16.83
N SER A 53 8.13 16.20 16.95
CA SER A 53 8.75 17.29 16.20
C SER A 53 8.58 17.05 14.69
N PRO A 54 8.61 18.11 13.85
CA PRO A 54 8.56 17.95 12.39
C PRO A 54 9.59 16.97 11.84
N LYS A 55 10.77 16.89 12.48
CA LYS A 55 11.81 15.93 12.15
C LYS A 55 11.36 14.47 12.36
N GLN A 56 10.66 14.18 13.45
CA GLN A 56 10.12 12.85 13.73
C GLN A 56 8.99 12.49 12.76
N ILE A 57 8.08 13.44 12.49
CA ILE A 57 7.00 13.24 11.53
C ILE A 57 7.58 12.93 10.14
N ALA A 58 8.55 13.72 9.67
CA ALA A 58 9.18 13.47 8.38
C ALA A 58 9.96 12.15 8.33
N ALA A 59 10.61 11.75 9.43
CA ALA A 59 11.27 10.44 9.50
C ALA A 59 10.25 9.28 9.41
N ASN A 60 9.10 9.41 10.07
CA ASN A 60 8.04 8.40 9.97
C ASN A 60 7.46 8.34 8.54
N LEU A 61 7.29 9.48 7.88
CA LEU A 61 6.84 9.54 6.49
C LEU A 61 7.86 8.88 5.54
N ASP A 62 9.16 9.15 5.69
CA ASP A 62 10.19 8.44 4.90
C ASP A 62 10.12 6.91 5.12
N LEU A 63 9.96 6.45 6.37
CA LEU A 63 9.81 5.03 6.65
C LEU A 63 8.59 4.42 5.96
N VAL A 64 7.44 5.12 5.95
CA VAL A 64 6.25 4.68 5.22
C VAL A 64 6.52 4.64 3.71
N ALA A 65 7.20 5.67 3.16
CA ALA A 65 7.53 5.74 1.75
C ALA A 65 8.42 4.56 1.30
N ASP A 66 9.44 4.24 2.10
CA ASP A 66 10.34 3.10 1.85
C ASP A 66 9.58 1.76 1.86
N ARG A 67 8.56 1.61 2.72
CA ARG A 67 7.73 0.40 2.76
C ARG A 67 6.88 0.24 1.49
N TYR A 68 6.29 1.34 1.00
CA TYR A 68 5.56 1.31 -0.26
C TYR A 68 6.49 0.97 -1.44
N ALA A 69 7.67 1.58 -1.49
CA ALA A 69 8.65 1.31 -2.53
C ALA A 69 9.14 -0.15 -2.50
N ALA A 70 9.39 -0.70 -1.30
CA ALA A 70 9.78 -2.10 -1.13
C ALA A 70 8.66 -3.05 -1.58
N ALA A 71 7.41 -2.79 -1.21
CA ALA A 71 6.27 -3.61 -1.64
C ALA A 71 6.06 -3.55 -3.16
N ALA A 72 6.18 -2.37 -3.78
CA ALA A 72 6.11 -2.22 -5.24
C ALA A 72 7.23 -3.00 -5.96
N ALA A 73 8.46 -2.91 -5.46
CA ALA A 73 9.60 -3.63 -6.01
C ALA A 73 9.43 -5.15 -5.86
N GLU A 74 8.90 -5.60 -4.73
CA GLU A 74 8.64 -7.01 -4.49
C GLU A 74 7.54 -7.56 -5.39
N LEU A 75 6.43 -6.83 -5.55
CA LEU A 75 5.39 -7.18 -6.53
C LEU A 75 5.99 -7.37 -7.92
N ALA A 76 6.83 -6.44 -8.39
CA ALA A 76 7.46 -6.53 -9.71
C ALA A 76 8.36 -7.77 -9.91
N THR A 77 8.71 -8.50 -8.84
CA THR A 77 9.44 -9.78 -8.93
C THR A 77 8.53 -11.01 -8.97
N ILE A 78 7.24 -10.86 -8.62
CA ILE A 78 6.25 -11.93 -8.66
C ILE A 78 5.78 -12.08 -10.12
N PRO A 79 5.95 -13.24 -10.76
CA PRO A 79 5.41 -13.48 -12.10
C PRO A 79 3.89 -13.49 -12.02
N ALA A 80 3.24 -12.55 -12.73
CA ALA A 80 1.80 -12.49 -12.83
C ALA A 80 1.29 -13.37 -13.99
N PRO A 81 0.16 -14.09 -13.82
CA PRO A 81 -0.54 -14.71 -14.94
C PRO A 81 -0.90 -13.68 -16.02
N ASP A 82 -0.92 -14.10 -17.28
CA ASP A 82 -1.12 -13.22 -18.43
C ASP A 82 -2.45 -12.46 -18.35
N GLU A 83 -3.49 -13.10 -17.80
CA GLU A 83 -4.84 -12.57 -17.60
C GLU A 83 -4.85 -11.34 -16.69
N VAL A 84 -3.96 -11.31 -15.70
CA VAL A 84 -3.90 -10.24 -14.68
C VAL A 84 -2.62 -9.42 -14.72
N ALA A 85 -1.72 -9.65 -15.68
CA ALA A 85 -0.42 -8.98 -15.76
C ALA A 85 -0.54 -7.44 -15.78
N ALA A 86 -1.55 -6.90 -16.47
CA ALA A 86 -1.83 -5.47 -16.50
C ALA A 86 -2.30 -4.92 -15.14
N LEU A 87 -3.18 -5.66 -14.46
CA LEU A 87 -3.67 -5.30 -13.12
C LEU A 87 -2.55 -5.40 -12.07
N HIS A 88 -1.69 -6.41 -12.19
CA HIS A 88 -0.51 -6.55 -11.33
C HIS A 88 0.46 -5.37 -11.49
N ALA A 89 0.74 -4.97 -12.73
CA ALA A 89 1.58 -3.80 -13.01
C ALA A 89 0.95 -2.51 -12.46
N GLN A 90 -0.38 -2.37 -12.57
CA GLN A 90 -1.13 -1.24 -12.00
C GLN A 90 -1.01 -1.20 -10.47
N LEU A 91 -1.13 -2.35 -9.80
CA LEU A 91 -0.95 -2.45 -8.34
C LEU A 91 0.44 -1.98 -7.90
N ALA A 92 1.51 -2.42 -8.57
CA ALA A 92 2.88 -1.98 -8.28
C ALA A 92 3.07 -0.47 -8.54
N ALA A 93 2.44 0.06 -9.58
CA ALA A 93 2.48 1.49 -9.90
C ALA A 93 1.77 2.34 -8.84
N ASP A 94 0.60 1.90 -8.34
CA ASP A 94 -0.15 2.59 -7.30
C ASP A 94 0.60 2.62 -5.95
N LEU A 95 1.27 1.53 -5.59
CA LEU A 95 2.17 1.51 -4.44
C LEU A 95 3.36 2.46 -4.63
N THR A 96 3.97 2.49 -5.82
CA THR A 96 5.06 3.43 -6.13
C THR A 96 4.60 4.88 -5.95
N LYS A 97 3.41 5.21 -6.47
CA LYS A 97 2.80 6.53 -6.35
C LYS A 97 2.57 6.94 -4.89
N LEU A 98 2.07 6.03 -4.04
CA LEU A 98 1.95 6.26 -2.60
C LEU A 98 3.31 6.52 -1.95
N GLY A 99 4.34 5.76 -2.32
CA GLY A 99 5.70 5.97 -1.85
C GLY A 99 6.20 7.38 -2.18
N ASP A 100 6.10 7.80 -3.44
CA ASP A 100 6.57 9.11 -3.91
C ASP A 100 5.83 10.28 -3.24
N GLN A 101 4.52 10.15 -3.06
CA GLN A 101 3.70 11.16 -2.40
C GLN A 101 4.03 11.28 -0.91
N THR A 102 4.27 10.14 -0.26
CA THR A 102 4.68 10.10 1.15
C THR A 102 6.08 10.70 1.34
N ALA A 103 7.03 10.37 0.46
CA ALA A 103 8.38 10.96 0.47
C ALA A 103 8.34 12.48 0.19
N SER A 104 7.46 12.92 -0.69
CA SER A 104 7.23 14.34 -0.96
C SER A 104 6.65 15.07 0.27
N ALA A 105 5.67 14.46 0.94
CA ALA A 105 5.14 14.96 2.20
C ALA A 105 6.23 15.07 3.28
N ALA A 106 7.14 14.09 3.39
CA ALA A 106 8.26 14.16 4.32
C ALA A 106 9.18 15.36 4.04
N LYS A 107 9.47 15.65 2.76
CA LYS A 107 10.26 16.83 2.35
C LYS A 107 9.54 18.13 2.69
N GLU A 108 8.22 18.22 2.44
CA GLU A 108 7.41 19.39 2.78
C GLU A 108 7.40 19.64 4.30
N VAL A 109 7.21 18.61 5.12
CA VAL A 109 7.25 18.72 6.59
C VAL A 109 8.61 19.21 7.09
N ARG A 110 9.72 18.73 6.50
CA ARG A 110 11.07 19.21 6.85
C ARG A 110 11.26 20.69 6.53
N ALA A 111 10.74 21.14 5.40
CA ALA A 111 10.91 22.50 4.90
C ALA A 111 10.02 23.52 5.63
N GLY A 112 8.75 23.17 5.87
CA GLY A 112 7.73 24.06 6.46
C GLY A 112 7.61 24.02 7.99
N GLY A 113 8.18 23.01 8.64
CA GLY A 113 8.10 22.86 10.10
C GLY A 113 6.70 22.44 10.59
N ALA A 114 6.42 22.69 11.87
CA ALA A 114 5.24 22.09 12.55
C ALA A 114 3.89 22.65 12.09
N ALA A 115 3.85 23.92 11.65
CA ALA A 115 2.62 24.56 11.21
C ALA A 115 2.10 23.98 9.89
N ASP A 116 3.01 23.59 8.99
CA ASP A 116 2.66 23.04 7.67
C ASP A 116 2.38 21.53 7.74
N ALA A 117 2.90 20.83 8.76
CA ALA A 117 2.75 19.39 8.89
C ALA A 117 1.29 18.92 8.90
N VAL A 118 0.39 19.67 9.55
CA VAL A 118 -1.04 19.32 9.59
C VAL A 118 -1.68 19.38 8.20
N GLY A 119 -1.37 20.42 7.43
CA GLY A 119 -1.91 20.59 6.07
C GLY A 119 -1.35 19.55 5.10
N VAL A 120 -0.06 19.24 5.20
CA VAL A 120 0.61 18.20 4.40
C VAL A 120 0.02 16.82 4.71
N ILE A 121 -0.09 16.47 5.99
CA ILE A 121 -0.69 15.20 6.42
C ILE A 121 -2.13 15.09 5.93
N GLY A 122 -2.93 16.16 6.06
CA GLY A 122 -4.31 16.15 5.59
C GLY A 122 -4.47 15.93 4.08
N ARG A 123 -3.54 16.44 3.26
CA ARG A 123 -3.51 16.13 1.81
C ARG A 123 -3.09 14.70 1.55
N LEU A 124 -2.03 14.25 2.22
CA LEU A 124 -1.53 12.88 2.09
C LEU A 124 -2.60 11.86 2.47
N THR A 125 -3.37 12.09 3.55
CA THR A 125 -4.46 11.20 3.95
C THR A 125 -5.52 11.05 2.87
N LYS A 126 -5.99 12.15 2.27
CA LYS A 126 -6.99 12.09 1.20
C LYS A 126 -6.49 11.34 -0.03
N GLU A 127 -5.22 11.53 -0.35
CA GLU A 127 -4.61 10.86 -1.50
C GLU A 127 -4.37 9.38 -1.21
N ALA A 128 -3.98 9.03 0.02
CA ALA A 128 -3.85 7.66 0.47
C ALA A 128 -5.21 6.93 0.50
N GLU A 129 -6.30 7.60 0.87
CA GLU A 129 -7.66 7.07 0.75
C GLU A 129 -8.04 6.80 -0.70
N ARG A 130 -7.74 7.75 -1.61
CA ARG A 130 -8.03 7.62 -3.05
C ARG A 130 -7.27 6.46 -3.67
N VAL A 131 -5.95 6.40 -3.49
CA VAL A 131 -5.12 5.31 -4.04
C VAL A 131 -5.40 3.98 -3.33
N GLY A 132 -5.70 3.98 -2.03
CA GLY A 132 -6.13 2.78 -1.31
C GLY A 132 -7.37 2.14 -1.94
N ALA A 133 -8.37 2.96 -2.30
CA ALA A 133 -9.55 2.46 -3.02
C ALA A 133 -9.21 1.92 -4.43
N GLU A 134 -8.24 2.53 -5.14
CA GLU A 134 -7.75 2.03 -6.44
C GLU A 134 -7.05 0.67 -6.29
N ILE A 135 -6.26 0.49 -5.23
CA ILE A 135 -5.59 -0.76 -4.89
C ILE A 135 -6.63 -1.84 -4.55
N GLU A 136 -7.62 -1.55 -3.70
CA GLU A 136 -8.70 -2.48 -3.35
C GLU A 136 -9.48 -2.92 -4.60
N ALA A 137 -9.80 -1.99 -5.49
CA ALA A 137 -10.49 -2.27 -6.74
C ALA A 137 -9.64 -3.13 -7.69
N THR A 138 -8.34 -2.88 -7.76
CA THR A 138 -7.39 -3.66 -8.58
C THR A 138 -7.30 -5.10 -8.08
N ILE A 139 -7.19 -5.29 -6.76
CA ILE A 139 -7.12 -6.63 -6.15
C ILE A 139 -8.43 -7.40 -6.32
N ALA A 140 -9.58 -6.72 -6.18
CA ALA A 140 -10.86 -7.35 -6.44
C ALA A 140 -11.00 -7.81 -7.90
N GLN A 141 -10.49 -7.04 -8.86
CA GLN A 141 -10.46 -7.43 -10.27
C GLN A 141 -9.51 -8.61 -10.53
N ILE A 142 -8.30 -8.59 -9.95
CA ILE A 142 -7.38 -9.73 -10.03
C ILE A 142 -8.06 -11.02 -9.57
N ASN A 143 -8.77 -10.97 -8.43
CA ASN A 143 -9.45 -12.14 -7.89
C ASN A 143 -10.63 -12.60 -8.73
N ALA A 144 -11.34 -11.68 -9.38
CA ALA A 144 -12.42 -12.03 -10.28
C ALA A 144 -11.89 -12.73 -11.54
N GLU A 145 -10.84 -12.18 -12.17
CA GLU A 145 -10.23 -12.74 -13.38
C GLU A 145 -9.57 -14.10 -13.14
N LEU A 146 -9.02 -14.35 -11.94
CA LEU A 146 -8.41 -15.65 -11.59
C LEU A 146 -9.40 -16.72 -11.12
N ALA A 147 -10.67 -16.35 -10.87
CA ALA A 147 -11.71 -17.26 -10.43
C ALA A 147 -12.58 -17.81 -11.58
N ASP A 148 -12.47 -17.22 -12.78
CA ASP A 148 -13.12 -17.65 -14.02
C ASP A 148 -12.27 -18.70 -14.78
#